data_AF-A0AAW2IKC7-F1
#
_entry.id   AF-A0AAW2IKC7-F1
#
_cell.length_a   1.000
_cell.length_b   1.000
_cell.length_c   1.000
_cell.angle_alpha   90.00
_cell.angle_beta   90.00
_cell.angle_gamma   90.00
#
_symmetry.space_group_name_H-M   'P 1'
#
loop_
_entity.id
_entity.type
_entity.pdbx_description
1 polymer ?
#
loop_
_entity_poly.entity_id
_entity_poly.type
_entity_poly.pdbx_seq_one_letter_code
_entity_poly.pdbx_strand_id
1 'polypeptide(L)'
;MDISEERKLSLENVKRLIQRNFSENPLAWLNRNKIEATLNVREECKYEYVRYKPIQMNMEDQKDLQLIIKEHINLELIEPGICAYSSSGFLVRNHGEIKRGILEWVTKSQLD
;
A
#
# COMPACT_ATOMS: atom_id res chain seq x y z
N MET A 1 21.34 -16.32 -18.58
CA MET A 1 20.40 -15.94 -19.65
C MET A 1 21.11 -14.93 -20.52
N ASP A 2 21.21 -15.25 -21.80
CA ASP A 2 22.01 -14.53 -22.78
C ASP A 2 21.42 -13.14 -23.05
N ILE A 3 22.22 -12.09 -22.84
CA ILE A 3 21.80 -10.68 -22.89
C ILE A 3 21.82 -10.16 -24.35
N SER A 4 22.14 -11.01 -25.33
CA SER A 4 22.40 -10.59 -26.71
C SER A 4 21.16 -10.52 -27.62
N GLU A 5 20.01 -11.07 -27.25
CA GLU A 5 18.77 -11.02 -28.07
C GLU A 5 17.83 -9.84 -27.73
N GLU A 6 18.12 -9.04 -26.70
CA GLU A 6 17.23 -7.96 -26.20
C GLU A 6 17.17 -6.70 -27.09
N ARG A 7 17.87 -6.64 -28.22
CA ARG A 7 18.08 -5.39 -28.98
C ARG A 7 17.10 -5.08 -30.11
N LYS A 8 15.94 -5.74 -30.16
CA LYS A 8 14.79 -5.24 -30.95
C LYS A 8 13.56 -5.15 -30.07
N LEU A 9 13.31 -3.95 -29.54
CA LEU A 9 12.04 -3.53 -28.98
C LEU A 9 10.98 -3.55 -30.09
N SER A 10 10.50 -4.73 -30.47
CA SER A 10 9.29 -4.85 -31.26
C SER A 10 8.12 -4.36 -30.40
N LEU A 11 7.14 -3.72 -31.03
CA LEU A 11 5.91 -3.29 -30.35
C LEU A 11 5.27 -4.44 -29.58
N GLU A 12 5.39 -5.67 -30.10
CA GLU A 12 4.89 -6.88 -29.49
C GLU A 12 5.65 -7.26 -28.21
N ASN A 13 6.99 -7.11 -28.20
CA ASN A 13 7.80 -7.33 -27.00
C ASN A 13 7.47 -6.31 -25.90
N VAL A 14 7.26 -5.04 -26.29
CA VAL A 14 6.84 -3.98 -25.36
C VAL A 14 5.45 -4.28 -24.79
N LYS A 15 4.46 -4.60 -25.63
CA LYS A 15 3.12 -4.97 -25.19
C LYS A 15 3.13 -6.16 -24.26
N ARG A 16 3.92 -7.20 -24.57
CA ARG A 16 4.05 -8.39 -23.72
C ARG A 16 4.69 -8.08 -22.37
N LEU A 17 5.72 -7.21 -22.35
CA LEU A 17 6.34 -6.74 -21.10
C LEU A 17 5.37 -5.89 -20.28
N ILE A 18 4.58 -5.04 -20.93
CA ILE A 18 3.57 -4.22 -20.28
C ILE A 18 2.46 -5.12 -19.72
N GLN A 19 1.82 -5.98 -20.52
CA GLN A 19 0.76 -6.90 -20.06
C GLN A 19 1.23 -7.83 -18.94
N ARG A 20 2.50 -8.26 -18.97
CA ARG A 20 3.04 -9.12 -17.92
C ARG A 20 3.18 -8.40 -16.57
N ASN A 21 3.46 -7.10 -16.58
CA ASN A 21 3.79 -6.31 -15.39
C ASN A 21 2.68 -5.33 -14.94
N PHE A 22 1.80 -4.93 -15.86
CA PHE A 22 0.67 -4.04 -15.65
C PHE A 22 -0.59 -4.83 -15.95
N SER A 23 -1.23 -5.32 -14.89
CA SER A 23 -2.55 -5.95 -14.96
C SER A 23 -3.55 -5.05 -14.26
N GLU A 24 -4.82 -5.09 -14.66
CA GLU A 24 -5.90 -4.38 -13.96
C GLU A 24 -6.01 -4.80 -12.49
N ASN A 25 -5.49 -5.98 -12.16
CA ASN A 25 -5.31 -6.42 -10.78
C ASN A 25 -3.93 -5.95 -10.26
N PRO A 26 -3.86 -4.94 -9.38
CA PRO A 26 -2.60 -4.45 -8.82
C PRO A 26 -1.84 -5.53 -8.03
N LEU A 27 -2.53 -6.58 -7.57
CA LEU A 27 -1.94 -7.70 -6.81
C LEU A 27 -1.43 -8.87 -7.68
N ALA A 28 -1.63 -8.83 -9.00
CA ALA A 28 -1.23 -9.95 -9.86
C ALA A 28 0.27 -10.27 -9.79
N TRP A 29 1.12 -9.28 -9.52
CA TRP A 29 2.55 -9.52 -9.32
C TRP A 29 2.83 -10.13 -7.94
N LEU A 30 2.19 -9.64 -6.87
CA LEU A 30 2.35 -10.19 -5.52
C LEU A 30 1.96 -11.67 -5.46
N ASN A 31 0.81 -12.01 -6.05
CA ASN A 31 0.30 -13.39 -6.09
C ASN A 31 1.23 -14.37 -6.80
N ARG A 32 2.02 -13.89 -7.77
CA ARG A 32 2.99 -14.70 -8.52
C ARG A 32 4.32 -14.89 -7.80
N ASN A 33 4.73 -13.92 -6.98
CA ASN A 33 6.08 -13.89 -6.41
C ASN A 33 6.12 -14.19 -4.90
N LYS A 34 4.98 -14.08 -4.17
CA LYS A 34 4.82 -14.38 -2.73
C LYS A 34 6.03 -13.96 -1.88
N ILE A 35 6.51 -12.73 -2.09
CA ILE A 35 7.65 -12.21 -1.34
C ILE A 35 7.11 -11.70 -0.01
N GLU A 36 7.56 -12.30 1.08
CA GLU A 36 7.18 -11.91 2.43
C GLU A 36 8.36 -11.21 3.12
N ALA A 37 8.06 -10.13 3.84
CA ALA A 37 9.03 -9.45 4.69
C ALA A 37 8.71 -9.77 6.15
N THR A 38 9.68 -10.29 6.89
CA THR A 38 9.54 -10.50 8.34
C THR A 38 10.04 -9.27 9.08
N LEU A 39 9.16 -8.65 9.87
CA LEU A 39 9.51 -7.56 10.78
C LEU A 39 9.80 -8.14 12.16
N ASN A 40 11.04 -7.95 12.63
CA ASN A 40 11.45 -8.36 13.98
C ASN A 40 11.33 -7.17 14.93
N VAL A 41 10.56 -7.33 16.01
CA VAL A 41 10.50 -6.36 17.11
C VAL A 41 11.78 -6.50 17.94
N ARG A 42 12.41 -5.38 18.29
CA ARG A 42 13.57 -5.39 19.20
C ARG A 42 13.18 -5.98 20.54
N GLU A 43 14.10 -6.70 21.19
CA GLU A 43 13.82 -7.44 22.43
C GLU A 43 13.26 -6.52 23.52
N GLU A 44 13.85 -5.32 23.64
CA GLU A 44 13.45 -4.27 24.57
C GLU A 44 12.01 -3.77 24.37
N CYS A 45 11.44 -3.91 23.18
CA CYS A 45 10.10 -3.42 22.82
C CYS A 45 9.03 -4.52 22.81
N LYS A 46 9.39 -5.79 23.07
CA LYS A 46 8.44 -6.93 22.94
C LYS A 46 7.23 -6.85 23.86
N TYR A 47 7.38 -6.20 25.01
CA TYR A 47 6.31 -6.08 26.01
C TYR A 47 5.67 -4.68 26.05
N GLU A 48 6.13 -3.76 25.19
CA GLU A 48 5.58 -2.42 25.11
C GLU A 48 4.32 -2.43 24.22
N TYR A 49 3.17 -2.10 24.80
CA TYR A 49 1.92 -1.94 24.04
C TYR A 49 1.84 -0.52 23.48
N VAL A 50 2.22 -0.35 22.22
CA VAL A 50 2.15 0.96 21.56
C VAL A 50 0.77 1.14 20.92
N ARG A 51 -0.10 1.92 21.58
CA ARG A 51 -1.43 2.28 21.08
C ARG A 51 -1.59 3.78 20.97
N TYR A 52 -1.49 4.29 19.75
CA TYR A 52 -1.75 5.70 19.48
C TYR A 52 -3.24 5.98 19.34
N LYS A 53 -3.68 7.12 19.89
CA LYS A 53 -5.06 7.60 19.70
C LYS A 53 -5.26 8.05 18.25
N PRO A 54 -6.42 7.77 17.63
CA PRO A 54 -6.72 8.26 16.28
C PRO A 54 -6.60 9.78 16.20
N ILE A 55 -6.08 10.26 15.07
CA ILE A 55 -6.02 11.70 14.78
C ILE A 55 -7.45 12.21 14.58
N GLN A 56 -7.77 13.38 15.13
CA GLN A 56 -9.07 14.00 14.87
C GLN A 56 -9.13 14.51 13.43
N MET A 57 -10.16 14.07 12.70
CA MET A 57 -10.39 14.41 11.30
C MET A 57 -11.75 15.08 11.16
N ASN A 58 -11.88 15.99 10.19
CA ASN A 58 -13.18 16.54 9.84
C ASN A 58 -14.09 15.46 9.21
N MET A 59 -15.39 15.75 9.08
CA MET A 59 -16.36 14.76 8.57
C MET A 59 -16.13 14.37 7.11
N GLU A 60 -15.54 15.25 6.29
CA GLU A 60 -15.26 14.97 4.87
C GLU A 60 -14.13 13.95 4.77
N ASP A 61 -13.02 14.22 5.45
CA ASP A 61 -11.86 13.33 5.49
C ASP A 61 -12.20 11.96 6.10
N GLN A 62 -13.11 11.90 7.09
CA GLN A 62 -13.58 10.62 7.62
C GLN A 62 -14.33 9.79 6.58
N LYS A 63 -15.17 10.43 5.74
CA LYS A 63 -15.91 9.73 4.68
C LYS A 63 -14.98 9.21 3.59
N ASP A 64 -14.03 10.04 3.18
CA ASP A 64 -13.04 9.67 2.17
C ASP A 64 -12.14 8.54 2.67
N LEU A 65 -11.71 8.59 3.93
CA LEU A 65 -10.92 7.53 4.54
C LEU A 65 -11.70 6.21 4.61
N GLN A 66 -12.99 6.25 4.94
CA GLN A 66 -13.84 5.06 4.93
C GLN A 66 -13.96 4.44 3.53
N LEU A 67 -14.05 5.27 2.48
CA LEU A 67 -14.09 4.80 1.10
C LEU A 67 -12.79 4.08 0.73
N ILE A 68 -11.65 4.69 1.05
CA ILE A 68 -10.32 4.12 0.79
C ILE A 68 -10.14 2.79 1.54
N ILE A 69 -10.48 2.74 2.84
CA ILE A 69 -10.40 1.51 3.62
C ILE A 69 -11.25 0.41 3.00
N LYS A 70 -12.48 0.74 2.58
CA LYS A 70 -13.38 -0.22 1.92
C LYS A 70 -12.79 -0.75 0.62
N GLU A 71 -12.20 0.13 -0.20
CA GLU A 71 -11.52 -0.27 -1.43
C GLU A 71 -10.34 -1.20 -1.15
N HIS A 72 -9.52 -0.88 -0.15
CA HIS A 72 -8.36 -1.70 0.22
C HIS A 72 -8.76 -3.08 0.76
N ILE A 73 -9.87 -3.16 1.53
CA ILE A 73 -10.43 -4.45 1.96
C ILE A 73 -10.95 -5.24 0.76
N ASN A 74 -11.67 -4.61 -0.17
CA ASN A 74 -12.16 -5.28 -1.38
C ASN A 74 -11.04 -5.79 -2.28
N LEU A 75 -9.89 -5.10 -2.27
CA LEU A 75 -8.68 -5.50 -2.97
C LEU A 75 -7.84 -6.52 -2.17
N GLU A 76 -8.28 -6.96 -1.00
CA GLU A 76 -7.55 -7.89 -0.11
C GLU A 76 -6.15 -7.37 0.29
N LEU A 77 -5.97 -6.04 0.32
CA LEU A 77 -4.71 -5.39 0.73
C LEU A 77 -4.59 -5.31 2.25
N ILE A 78 -5.72 -5.14 2.93
CA ILE A 78 -5.81 -5.06 4.39
C ILE A 78 -7.03 -5.85 4.87
N GLU A 79 -6.98 -6.29 6.12
CA GLU A 79 -8.09 -6.97 6.78
C GLU A 79 -8.39 -6.33 8.15
N PRO A 80 -9.66 -6.37 8.60
CA PRO A 80 -9.99 -6.00 9.97
C PRO A 80 -9.33 -6.97 10.95
N GLY A 81 -8.60 -6.44 11.93
CA GLY A 81 -7.90 -7.25 12.91
C GLY A 81 -7.86 -6.60 14.29
N ILE A 82 -7.58 -7.42 15.31
CA ILE A 82 -7.31 -6.95 16.67
C ILE A 82 -5.80 -7.04 16.87
N CYS A 83 -5.15 -5.89 17.02
CA CYS A 83 -3.71 -5.82 17.22
C CYS A 83 -3.38 -5.21 18.59
N ALA A 84 -2.32 -5.73 19.22
CA ALA A 84 -1.74 -5.13 20.42
C ALA A 84 -1.15 -3.73 20.14
N TYR A 85 -0.79 -3.47 18.88
CA TYR A 85 -0.14 -2.28 18.38
C TYR A 85 -1.08 -1.50 17.44
N SER A 86 -1.14 -0.18 17.57
CA SER A 86 -1.92 0.66 16.66
C SER A 86 -1.25 2.00 16.39
N SER A 87 -1.04 2.33 15.12
CA SER A 87 -0.61 3.64 14.65
C SER A 87 -1.79 4.50 14.21
N SER A 88 -1.67 5.82 14.31
CA SER A 88 -2.70 6.74 13.82
C SER A 88 -2.56 6.95 12.31
N GLY A 89 -3.66 6.76 11.58
CA GLY A 89 -3.77 7.07 10.16
C GLY A 89 -4.35 8.46 9.92
N PHE A 90 -3.98 9.09 8.81
CA PHE A 90 -4.60 10.33 8.32
C PHE A 90 -4.55 10.39 6.79
N LEU A 91 -5.38 11.25 6.20
CA LEU A 91 -5.38 11.47 4.75
C LEU A 91 -4.38 12.56 4.39
N VAL A 92 -3.64 12.33 3.32
CA VAL A 92 -2.79 13.35 2.70
C VAL A 92 -3.43 13.75 1.37
N ARG A 93 -3.77 15.04 1.25
CA ARG A 93 -4.28 15.61 -0.01
C ARG A 93 -3.10 16.21 -0.78
N ASN A 94 -2.44 15.43 -1.62
CA ASN A 94 -1.35 15.92 -2.46
C ASN A 94 -1.92 16.73 -3.64
N HIS A 95 -1.41 17.94 -3.88
CA HIS A 95 -1.92 18.85 -4.92
C HIS A 95 -1.88 18.26 -6.34
N GLY A 96 -0.92 17.34 -6.61
CA GLY A 96 -0.83 16.60 -7.87
C GLY A 96 -1.88 15.48 -8.00
N GLU A 97 -2.25 14.85 -6.89
CA GLU A 97 -3.25 13.77 -6.83
C GLU A 97 -4.67 14.32 -6.79
N ILE A 98 -4.90 15.47 -6.14
CA ILE A 98 -6.19 16.19 -6.18
C ILE A 98 -6.58 16.51 -7.63
N LYS A 99 -5.63 16.93 -8.47
CA LYS A 99 -5.87 17.16 -9.91
C LYS A 99 -6.22 15.88 -10.69
N ARG A 100 -5.88 14.71 -10.15
CA ARG A 100 -6.18 13.39 -10.70
C ARG A 100 -7.35 12.70 -9.99
N GLY A 101 -7.93 13.33 -8.95
CA GLY A 101 -9.01 12.75 -8.13
C GLY A 101 -8.57 11.60 -7.22
N ILE A 102 -7.28 11.49 -6.91
CA ILE A 102 -6.71 10.42 -6.08
C ILE A 102 -6.48 10.95 -4.66
N LEU A 103 -6.78 10.13 -3.65
CA LEU A 103 -6.53 10.40 -2.23
C LEU A 103 -5.70 9.26 -1.66
N GLU A 104 -4.65 9.59 -0.92
CA GLU A 104 -3.75 8.62 -0.29
C GLU A 104 -3.92 8.58 1.23
N TRP A 105 -3.99 7.36 1.76
CA TRP A 105 -3.99 7.09 3.20
C TRP A 105 -2.55 6.85 3.68
N VAL A 106 -2.15 7.58 4.72
CA VAL A 106 -0.82 7.47 5.33
C VAL A 106 -0.96 7.14 6.80
N THR A 107 -0.12 6.23 7.30
CA THR A 107 0.04 5.96 8.72
C THR A 107 1.24 6.71 9.27
N LYS A 108 1.10 7.35 10.43
CA LYS A 108 2.23 7.96 11.13
C LYS A 108 2.81 6.94 12.11
N SER A 109 4.01 6.46 11.84
CA SER A 109 4.87 5.87 12.87
C SER A 109 5.74 6.98 13.46
N GLN A 110 5.66 7.21 14.78
CA GLN A 110 6.71 7.96 15.46
C GLN A 110 7.78 6.94 15.85
N LEU A 111 8.81 6.83 15.02
CA LEU A 111 10.07 6.21 15.40
C LEU A 111 10.91 7.33 16.01
N ASP A 112 10.84 7.47 17.34
CA ASP A 112 11.86 8.17 18.12
C ASP A 112 12.99 7.20 18.47
#